data_AF-A0A840V7F1-F1
#
_entry.id   AF-A0A840V7F1-F1
#
_cell.length_a   1.000
_cell.length_b   1.000
_cell.length_c   1.000
_cell.angle_alpha   90.00
_cell.angle_beta   90.00
_cell.angle_gamma   90.00
#
_symmetry.space_group_name_H-M   'P 1'
#
loop_
_entity.id
_entity.type
_entity.pdbx_description
1 polymer ?
#
loop_
_entity_poly.entity_id
_entity_poly.type
_entity_poly.pdbx_seq_one_letter_code
_entity_poly.pdbx_strand_id
1 'polypeptide(L)'
;MNSVEDAFKSLADLGCEIEAAEKVHRKKFLAEETEEYNSSRCLVDGLISSIYLKTNEPISNVSPESEYQLLVGASFIRTHLLLHNLILNGQIIDSHCLLRKQLEQLARLQELEEKTITELGTKKTPNVSKAGDGTLGRIYGAQSQVAHFSDPEVGSSLLNVVPNTDHARVTALPVYTMNSVYAMNSRLFLAIQFSSWFISKLIRWYPKKNFDLLQEQFVIAAETCVAAGIINKNPAKG
;
A
#
# COMPACT_ATOMS: atom_id res chain seq x y z
N MET A 1 46.40 3.30 -3.37
CA MET A 1 45.12 3.94 -3.04
C MET A 1 44.21 2.87 -2.48
N ASN A 2 43.66 3.11 -1.29
CA ASN A 2 43.03 2.10 -0.46
C ASN A 2 41.65 1.74 -1.03
N SER A 3 41.46 0.49 -1.43
CA SER A 3 40.20 -0.05 -1.97
C SER A 3 38.98 0.20 -1.07
N VAL A 4 39.19 0.40 0.23
CA VAL A 4 38.15 0.74 1.20
C VAL A 4 37.69 2.21 1.08
N GLU A 5 38.61 3.15 0.88
CA GLU A 5 38.27 4.56 0.67
C GLU A 5 37.50 4.76 -0.63
N ASP A 6 37.92 4.07 -1.69
CA ASP A 6 37.22 4.07 -2.99
C ASP A 6 35.81 3.48 -2.87
N ALA A 7 35.62 2.44 -2.06
CA ALA A 7 34.29 1.86 -1.79
C ALA A 7 33.38 2.82 -1.02
N PHE A 8 33.89 3.49 0.02
CA PHE A 8 33.11 4.49 0.77
C PHE A 8 32.73 5.68 -0.11
N LYS A 9 33.65 6.16 -0.94
CA LYS A 9 33.38 7.22 -1.89
C LYS A 9 32.29 6.80 -2.88
N SER A 10 32.41 5.61 -3.46
CA SER A 10 31.41 5.08 -4.41
C SER A 10 30.01 4.95 -3.78
N LEU A 11 29.94 4.50 -2.52
CA LEU A 11 28.67 4.43 -1.78
C LEU A 11 28.08 5.82 -1.53
N ALA A 12 28.91 6.80 -1.14
CA ALA A 12 28.47 8.17 -0.91
C ALA A 12 28.00 8.85 -2.20
N ASP A 13 28.72 8.65 -3.31
CA ASP A 13 28.37 9.18 -4.62
C ASP A 13 27.02 8.60 -5.10
N LEU A 14 26.85 7.27 -5.01
CA LEU A 14 25.58 6.61 -5.34
C LEU A 14 24.43 7.06 -4.43
N GLY A 15 24.67 7.21 -3.13
CA GLY A 15 23.68 7.71 -2.18
C GLY A 15 23.18 9.11 -2.55
N CYS A 16 24.10 10.02 -2.90
CA CYS A 16 23.75 11.37 -3.38
C CYS A 16 22.91 11.32 -4.66
N GLU A 17 23.27 10.46 -5.62
CA GLU A 17 22.51 10.30 -6.86
C GLU A 17 21.09 9.77 -6.63
N ILE A 18 20.95 8.76 -5.75
CA ILE A 18 19.63 8.22 -5.36
C ILE A 18 18.78 9.32 -4.73
N GLU A 19 19.29 10.04 -3.73
CA GLU A 19 18.53 11.12 -3.08
C GLU A 19 18.11 12.22 -4.06
N ALA A 20 19.00 12.59 -5.00
CA ALA A 20 18.69 13.57 -6.02
C ALA A 20 17.56 13.07 -6.95
N ALA A 21 17.65 11.80 -7.39
CA ALA A 21 16.63 11.18 -8.22
C ALA A 21 15.28 11.06 -7.49
N GLU A 22 15.26 10.70 -6.20
CA GLU A 22 14.03 10.66 -5.38
C GLU A 22 13.36 12.03 -5.31
N LYS A 23 14.13 13.11 -5.11
CA LYS A 23 13.60 14.48 -5.09
C LYS A 23 12.98 14.88 -6.42
N VAL A 24 13.63 14.52 -7.54
CA VAL A 24 13.10 14.77 -8.89
C VAL A 24 11.83 13.95 -9.13
N HIS A 25 11.83 12.67 -8.77
CA HIS A 25 10.66 11.80 -8.85
C HIS A 25 9.48 12.42 -8.09
N ARG A 26 9.68 12.75 -6.81
CA ARG A 26 8.66 13.33 -5.93
C ARG A 26 8.09 14.63 -6.50
N LYS A 27 8.96 15.53 -6.96
CA LYS A 27 8.52 16.79 -7.56
C LYS A 27 7.66 16.55 -8.80
N LYS A 28 8.03 15.59 -9.65
CA LYS A 28 7.27 15.25 -10.84
C LYS A 28 5.93 14.61 -10.47
N PHE A 29 5.91 13.65 -9.54
CA PHE A 29 4.68 13.04 -9.04
C PHE A 29 3.68 14.10 -8.56
N LEU A 30 4.12 14.98 -7.66
CA LEU A 30 3.26 16.02 -7.09
C LEU A 30 2.80 17.07 -8.11
N ALA A 31 3.60 17.34 -9.15
CA ALA A 31 3.22 18.27 -10.22
C ALA A 31 2.15 17.70 -11.17
N GLU A 32 2.05 16.37 -11.26
CA GLU A 32 1.06 15.67 -12.09
C GLU A 32 -0.23 15.32 -11.32
N GLU A 33 -0.26 15.52 -10.00
CA GLU A 33 -1.47 15.30 -9.19
C GLU A 33 -2.54 16.36 -9.50
N THR A 34 -3.78 15.93 -9.71
CA THR A 34 -4.93 16.85 -9.64
C THR A 34 -5.24 17.22 -8.20
N GLU A 35 -6.03 18.27 -8.00
CA GLU A 35 -6.47 18.68 -6.65
C GLU A 35 -7.31 17.59 -5.97
N GLU A 36 -8.18 16.90 -6.72
CA GLU A 36 -9.00 15.80 -6.21
C GLU A 36 -8.13 14.60 -5.81
N TYR A 37 -7.07 14.33 -6.58
CA TYR A 37 -6.13 13.26 -6.30
C TYR A 37 -5.32 13.54 -5.03
N ASN A 38 -4.79 14.75 -4.92
CA ASN A 38 -4.07 15.21 -3.73
C ASN A 38 -4.96 15.16 -2.48
N SER A 39 -6.21 15.64 -2.61
CA SER A 39 -7.22 15.60 -1.55
C SER A 39 -7.53 14.18 -1.11
N SER A 40 -7.70 13.25 -2.06
CA SER A 40 -7.90 11.82 -1.78
C SER A 40 -6.75 11.26 -0.95
N ARG A 41 -5.51 11.53 -1.35
CA ARG A 41 -4.32 11.05 -0.64
C ARG A 41 -4.27 11.58 0.80
N CYS A 42 -4.48 12.89 0.97
CA CYS A 42 -4.45 13.53 2.29
C CYS A 42 -5.57 13.04 3.21
N LEU A 43 -6.80 12.89 2.69
CA LEU A 43 -7.96 12.46 3.48
C LEU A 43 -7.86 10.99 3.88
N VAL A 44 -7.41 10.11 2.99
CA VAL A 44 -7.19 8.70 3.32
C VAL A 44 -6.08 8.54 4.37
N ASP A 45 -5.00 9.31 4.26
CA ASP A 45 -3.92 9.28 5.26
C ASP A 45 -4.41 9.81 6.61
N GLY A 46 -5.18 10.88 6.62
CA GLY A 46 -5.84 11.41 7.82
C GLY A 46 -6.82 10.43 8.45
N LEU A 47 -7.57 9.67 7.64
CA LEU A 47 -8.46 8.62 8.11
C LEU A 47 -7.70 7.48 8.79
N ILE A 48 -6.63 6.99 8.16
CA ILE A 48 -5.79 5.92 8.74
C ILE A 48 -5.14 6.38 10.05
N SER A 49 -4.66 7.62 10.11
CA SER A 49 -4.17 8.21 11.37
C SER A 49 -5.26 8.30 12.43
N SER A 50 -6.49 8.67 12.06
CA SER A 50 -7.62 8.73 12.98
C SER A 50 -7.99 7.35 13.51
N ILE A 51 -8.00 6.33 12.66
CA ILE A 51 -8.19 4.92 13.06
C ILE A 51 -7.13 4.51 14.07
N TYR A 52 -5.85 4.76 13.79
CA TYR A 52 -4.75 4.43 14.70
C TYR A 52 -4.96 5.04 16.08
N LEU A 53 -5.30 6.32 16.17
CA LEU A 53 -5.53 6.98 17.45
C LEU A 53 -6.68 6.38 18.27
N LYS A 54 -7.67 5.74 17.63
CA LYS A 54 -8.76 5.03 18.33
C LYS A 54 -8.36 3.67 18.88
N THR A 55 -7.20 3.13 18.49
CA THR A 55 -6.69 1.84 18.98
C THR A 55 -5.88 1.91 20.27
N ASN A 56 -5.69 3.10 20.83
CA ASN A 56 -4.87 3.32 22.04
C ASN A 56 -5.50 2.84 23.35
N GLU A 57 -6.74 2.34 23.32
CA GLU A 57 -7.43 1.84 24.50
C GLU A 57 -7.61 0.32 24.44
N PRO A 58 -7.58 -0.40 25.58
CA PRO A 58 -7.84 -1.84 25.61
C PRO A 58 -9.23 -2.19 25.07
N ILE A 59 -9.32 -3.22 24.22
CA ILE A 59 -10.62 -3.71 23.72
C ILE A 59 -11.41 -4.39 24.86
N SER A 60 -12.74 -4.31 24.77
CA SER A 60 -13.63 -4.78 25.85
C SER A 60 -13.61 -6.30 26.05
N ASN A 61 -13.43 -7.06 24.97
CA ASN A 61 -13.44 -8.52 24.95
C ASN A 61 -12.22 -9.02 24.17
N VAL A 62 -11.15 -9.40 24.87
CA VAL A 62 -9.93 -9.95 24.26
C VAL A 62 -10.12 -11.46 24.06
N SER A 63 -10.21 -11.89 22.82
CA SER A 63 -9.98 -13.27 22.38
C SER A 63 -8.68 -13.37 21.57
N PRO A 64 -8.09 -14.56 21.42
CA PRO A 64 -6.93 -14.77 20.54
C PRO A 64 -7.15 -14.26 19.10
N GLU A 65 -8.37 -14.40 18.57
CA GLU A 65 -8.76 -13.88 17.25
C GLU A 65 -8.73 -12.36 17.21
N SER A 66 -9.32 -11.70 18.21
CA SER A 66 -9.34 -10.23 18.28
C SER A 66 -7.93 -9.64 18.47
N GLU A 67 -7.07 -10.30 19.24
CA GLU A 67 -5.68 -9.91 19.42
C GLU A 67 -4.91 -10.05 18.09
N TYR A 68 -5.10 -11.17 17.38
CA TYR A 68 -4.47 -11.37 16.09
C TYR A 68 -4.97 -10.37 15.03
N GLN A 69 -6.27 -10.06 15.02
CA GLN A 69 -6.86 -9.03 14.18
C GLN A 69 -6.24 -7.65 14.44
N LEU A 70 -6.03 -7.27 15.70
CA LEU A 70 -5.34 -6.04 16.08
C LEU A 70 -3.88 -6.02 15.59
N LEU A 71 -3.15 -7.13 15.73
CA LEU A 71 -1.76 -7.25 15.23
C LEU A 71 -1.68 -7.09 13.71
N VAL A 72 -2.59 -7.75 12.98
CA VAL A 72 -2.65 -7.62 11.52
C VAL A 72 -3.03 -6.19 11.13
N GLY A 73 -3.99 -5.57 11.81
CA GLY A 73 -4.40 -4.18 11.58
C GLY A 73 -3.29 -3.16 11.88
N ALA A 74 -2.56 -3.31 12.98
CA ALA A 74 -1.43 -2.44 13.31
C ALA A 74 -0.31 -2.57 12.26
N SER A 75 -0.02 -3.79 11.82
CA SER A 75 0.94 -4.04 10.74
C SER A 75 0.45 -3.44 9.41
N PHE A 76 -0.87 -3.45 9.16
CA PHE A 76 -1.45 -2.81 7.98
C PHE A 76 -1.21 -1.29 7.99
N ILE A 77 -1.63 -0.62 9.07
CA ILE A 77 -1.50 0.83 9.26
C ILE A 77 -0.04 1.28 9.08
N ARG A 78 0.91 0.60 9.72
CA ARG A 78 2.33 0.94 9.62
C ARG A 78 2.84 0.83 8.17
N THR A 79 2.46 -0.24 7.46
CA THR A 79 2.87 -0.41 6.07
C THR A 79 2.20 0.61 5.14
N HIS A 80 0.93 0.98 5.35
CA HIS A 80 0.26 2.05 4.60
C HIS A 80 1.00 3.39 4.68
N LEU A 81 1.44 3.77 5.88
CA LEU A 81 2.20 5.01 6.09
C LEU A 81 3.60 4.95 5.45
N LEU A 82 4.26 3.79 5.51
CA LEU A 82 5.56 3.59 4.84
C LEU A 82 5.44 3.68 3.32
N LEU A 83 4.41 3.04 2.75
CA LEU A 83 4.14 3.03 1.31
C LEU A 83 4.01 4.44 0.72
N HIS A 84 3.48 5.40 1.48
CA HIS A 84 3.40 6.80 1.04
C HIS A 84 4.75 7.33 0.57
N ASN A 85 5.78 7.17 1.42
CA ASN A 85 7.10 7.71 1.15
C ASN A 85 7.83 6.91 0.07
N LEU A 86 7.71 5.58 0.09
CA LEU A 86 8.32 4.74 -0.94
C LEU A 86 7.79 5.09 -2.33
N ILE A 87 6.47 5.24 -2.47
CA ILE A 87 5.86 5.58 -3.76
C ILE A 87 6.24 6.99 -4.19
N LEU A 88 6.15 7.99 -3.31
CA LEU A 88 6.52 9.36 -3.65
C LEU A 88 8.01 9.52 -3.98
N ASN A 89 8.89 8.68 -3.43
CA ASN A 89 10.31 8.67 -3.75
C ASN A 89 10.65 7.79 -4.97
N GLY A 90 9.69 7.05 -5.53
CA GLY A 90 9.92 6.21 -6.71
C GLY A 90 10.51 4.84 -6.42
N GLN A 91 10.45 4.38 -5.16
CA GLN A 91 10.83 3.03 -4.73
C GLN A 91 9.71 2.03 -5.09
N ILE A 92 9.39 1.92 -6.39
CA ILE A 92 8.16 1.30 -6.88
C ILE A 92 8.18 -0.23 -6.73
N ILE A 93 9.32 -0.88 -6.93
CA ILE A 93 9.46 -2.34 -6.74
C ILE A 93 9.13 -2.73 -5.29
N ASP A 94 9.75 -2.08 -4.32
CA ASP A 94 9.49 -2.31 -2.89
C ASP A 94 8.05 -1.95 -2.52
N SER A 95 7.51 -0.90 -3.14
CA SER A 95 6.11 -0.52 -2.95
C SER A 95 5.16 -1.64 -3.41
N HIS A 96 5.40 -2.27 -4.55
CA HIS A 96 4.59 -3.40 -5.02
C HIS A 96 4.69 -4.63 -4.10
N CYS A 97 5.90 -4.95 -3.61
CA CYS A 97 6.09 -6.01 -2.61
C CYS A 97 5.26 -5.75 -1.34
N LEU A 98 5.23 -4.51 -0.86
CA LEU A 98 4.46 -4.13 0.32
C LEU A 98 2.95 -4.04 0.03
N LEU A 99 2.53 -3.63 -1.17
CA LEU A 99 1.12 -3.67 -1.59
C LEU A 99 0.58 -5.11 -1.65
N ARG A 100 1.39 -6.05 -2.12
CA ARG A 100 1.08 -7.49 -2.04
C ARG A 100 0.86 -7.94 -0.59
N LYS A 101 1.75 -7.55 0.32
CA LYS A 101 1.58 -7.83 1.75
C LYS A 101 0.26 -7.25 2.28
N GLN A 102 -0.09 -6.01 1.92
CA GLN A 102 -1.36 -5.36 2.33
C GLN A 102 -2.60 -6.13 1.85
N LEU A 103 -2.58 -6.62 0.59
CA LEU A 103 -3.63 -7.48 0.05
C LEU A 103 -3.80 -8.77 0.85
N GLU A 104 -2.70 -9.44 1.15
CA GLU A 104 -2.71 -10.68 1.96
C GLU A 104 -3.23 -10.41 3.38
N GLN A 105 -2.86 -9.27 3.98
CA GLN A 105 -3.37 -8.87 5.29
C GLN A 105 -4.88 -8.63 5.27
N LEU A 106 -5.40 -7.91 4.27
CA LEU A 106 -6.83 -7.66 4.14
C LEU A 106 -7.60 -8.97 3.93
N ALA A 107 -7.10 -9.86 3.06
CA ALA A 107 -7.68 -11.18 2.87
C ALA A 107 -7.70 -12.00 4.17
N ARG A 108 -6.60 -11.97 4.95
CA ARG A 108 -6.54 -12.65 6.26
C ARG A 108 -7.55 -12.08 7.25
N LEU A 109 -7.72 -10.76 7.30
CA LEU A 109 -8.72 -10.12 8.17
C LEU A 109 -10.15 -10.57 7.82
N GLN A 110 -10.46 -10.68 6.53
CA GLN A 110 -11.75 -11.19 6.06
C GLN A 110 -11.94 -12.69 6.38
N GLU A 111 -10.91 -13.51 6.19
CA GLU A 111 -10.95 -14.94 6.56
C GLU A 111 -11.23 -15.14 8.06
N LEU A 112 -10.68 -14.27 8.91
CA LEU A 112 -10.90 -14.29 10.37
C LEU A 112 -12.31 -13.85 10.80
N GLU A 113 -13.17 -13.40 9.88
CA GLU A 113 -14.60 -13.22 10.17
C GLU A 113 -15.34 -14.56 10.25
N GLU A 114 -14.88 -15.55 9.48
CA GLU A 114 -15.59 -16.81 9.27
C GLU A 114 -14.89 -18.01 9.91
N LYS A 115 -13.58 -17.90 10.14
CA LYS A 115 -12.73 -19.01 10.57
C LYS A 115 -11.87 -18.62 11.76
N THR A 116 -11.67 -19.59 12.64
CA THR A 116 -10.73 -19.50 13.75
C THR A 116 -9.28 -19.53 13.26
N ILE A 117 -8.35 -19.04 14.10
CA ILE A 117 -6.91 -19.08 13.80
C ILE A 117 -6.45 -20.53 13.52
N THR A 118 -6.99 -21.49 14.27
CA THR A 118 -6.66 -22.92 14.15
C THR A 118 -7.05 -23.47 12.77
N GLU A 119 -8.21 -23.09 12.24
CA GLU A 119 -8.71 -23.54 10.93
C GLU A 119 -7.91 -22.94 9.76
N LEU A 120 -7.38 -21.73 9.92
CA LEU A 120 -6.58 -21.07 8.88
C LEU A 120 -5.18 -21.65 8.74
N GLY A 121 -4.64 -22.22 9.82
CA GLY A 121 -3.27 -22.71 9.89
C GLY A 121 -2.23 -21.58 9.88
N THR A 122 -1.20 -21.72 10.73
CA THR A 122 -0.18 -20.69 10.99
C THR A 122 0.76 -20.39 9.81
N LYS A 123 0.67 -21.11 8.69
CA LYS A 123 1.60 -20.98 7.54
C LYS A 123 0.93 -20.94 6.17
N LYS A 124 -0.41 -20.88 6.12
CA LYS A 124 -1.13 -20.87 4.85
C LYS A 124 -1.24 -19.44 4.33
N THR A 125 -0.92 -19.21 3.07
CA THR A 125 -1.17 -17.92 2.42
C THR A 125 -2.68 -17.65 2.40
N PRO A 126 -3.13 -16.44 2.78
CA PRO A 126 -4.55 -16.06 2.74
C PRO A 126 -5.14 -16.19 1.33
N ASN A 127 -6.44 -16.50 1.25
CA ASN A 127 -7.12 -16.64 -0.04
C ASN A 127 -7.50 -15.28 -0.64
N VAL A 128 -6.54 -14.63 -1.30
CA VAL A 128 -6.72 -13.29 -1.89
C VAL A 128 -7.74 -13.28 -3.04
N SER A 129 -7.93 -14.40 -3.76
CA SER A 129 -8.86 -14.45 -4.90
C SER A 129 -10.33 -14.38 -4.47
N LYS A 130 -10.65 -14.76 -3.23
CA LYS A 130 -11.99 -14.64 -2.65
C LYS A 130 -12.21 -13.32 -1.91
N ALA A 131 -11.15 -12.54 -1.71
CA ALA A 131 -11.20 -11.31 -0.94
C ALA A 131 -11.71 -10.14 -1.80
N GLY A 132 -12.53 -9.26 -1.20
CA GLY A 132 -13.10 -8.08 -1.86
C GLY A 132 -13.85 -8.37 -3.16
N ASP A 133 -14.74 -9.36 -3.13
CA ASP A 133 -15.57 -9.79 -4.27
C ASP A 133 -14.77 -10.14 -5.54
N GLY A 134 -13.54 -10.62 -5.39
CA GLY A 134 -12.65 -10.99 -6.49
C GLY A 134 -11.84 -9.82 -7.08
N THR A 135 -12.09 -8.59 -6.65
CA THR A 135 -11.33 -7.40 -7.10
C THR A 135 -9.88 -7.47 -6.62
N LEU A 136 -9.64 -7.97 -5.40
CA LEU A 136 -8.30 -8.10 -4.82
C LEU A 136 -7.44 -9.15 -5.56
N GLY A 137 -8.06 -10.20 -6.10
CA GLY A 137 -7.37 -11.24 -6.85
C GLY A 137 -6.69 -10.72 -8.14
N ARG A 138 -7.33 -9.78 -8.85
CA ARG A 138 -6.75 -9.16 -10.05
C ARG A 138 -5.53 -8.32 -9.74
N ILE A 139 -5.61 -7.50 -8.70
CA ILE A 139 -4.48 -6.67 -8.24
C ILE A 139 -3.34 -7.60 -7.78
N TYR A 140 -3.65 -8.68 -7.05
CA TYR A 140 -2.66 -9.62 -6.55
C TYR A 140 -1.79 -10.26 -7.65
N GLY A 141 -2.38 -10.64 -8.79
CA GLY A 141 -1.63 -11.23 -9.90
C GLY A 141 -0.51 -10.32 -10.41
N ALA A 142 -0.84 -9.05 -10.69
CA ALA A 142 0.14 -8.06 -11.12
C ALA A 142 1.22 -7.81 -10.05
N GLN A 143 0.81 -7.67 -8.78
CA GLN A 143 1.75 -7.46 -7.67
C GLN A 143 2.69 -8.66 -7.45
N SER A 144 2.20 -9.87 -7.67
CA SER A 144 3.00 -11.10 -7.57
C SER A 144 4.04 -11.21 -8.69
N GLN A 145 3.71 -10.75 -9.90
CA GLN A 145 4.67 -10.71 -11.01
C GLN A 145 5.83 -9.77 -10.71
N VAL A 146 5.53 -8.59 -10.16
CA VAL A 146 6.55 -7.63 -9.71
C VAL A 146 7.42 -8.21 -8.60
N ALA A 147 6.81 -8.76 -7.56
CA ALA A 147 7.51 -9.28 -6.39
C ALA A 147 8.47 -10.44 -6.72
N HIS A 148 8.17 -11.23 -7.75
CA HIS A 148 9.01 -12.34 -8.18
C HIS A 148 9.89 -12.04 -9.39
N PHE A 149 9.80 -10.82 -9.97
CA PHE A 149 10.43 -10.49 -11.26
C PHE A 149 10.19 -11.60 -12.30
N SER A 150 8.97 -12.13 -12.35
CA SER A 150 8.67 -13.33 -13.14
C SER A 150 8.54 -13.07 -14.64
N ASP A 151 8.57 -11.80 -15.06
CA ASP A 151 8.44 -11.35 -16.44
C ASP A 151 9.45 -10.23 -16.75
N PRO A 152 10.33 -10.38 -17.75
CA PRO A 152 11.25 -9.31 -18.18
C PRO A 152 10.57 -7.99 -18.60
N GLU A 153 9.33 -8.03 -19.10
CA GLU A 153 8.57 -6.82 -19.44
C GLU A 153 8.20 -6.03 -18.18
N VAL A 154 7.85 -6.72 -17.10
CA VAL A 154 7.60 -6.09 -15.79
C VAL A 154 8.86 -5.39 -15.28
N GLY A 155 10.00 -6.06 -15.36
CA GLY A 155 11.30 -5.48 -15.02
C GLY A 155 11.62 -4.22 -15.85
N SER A 156 11.36 -4.28 -17.16
CA SER A 156 11.64 -3.16 -18.08
C SER A 156 10.68 -1.97 -17.93
N SER A 157 9.48 -2.20 -17.40
CA SER A 157 8.48 -1.15 -17.13
C SER A 157 8.70 -0.44 -15.78
N LEU A 158 9.37 -1.10 -14.85
CA LEU A 158 9.61 -0.61 -13.49
C LEU A 158 11.03 -0.06 -13.31
N LEU A 159 11.99 -0.64 -14.01
CA LEU A 159 13.36 -0.16 -14.07
C LEU A 159 13.54 0.69 -15.33
N ASN A 160 14.23 1.82 -15.19
CA ASN A 160 14.50 2.67 -16.34
C ASN A 160 15.60 2.03 -17.21
N VAL A 161 15.19 1.47 -18.35
CA VAL A 161 16.09 0.94 -19.37
C VAL A 161 16.47 2.09 -20.32
N VAL A 162 17.73 2.51 -20.29
CA VAL A 162 18.26 3.50 -21.22
C VAL A 162 18.57 2.78 -22.53
N PRO A 163 17.87 3.10 -23.64
CA PRO A 163 18.16 2.48 -24.93
C PRO A 163 19.56 2.93 -25.37
N ASN A 164 20.48 1.99 -25.54
CA ASN A 164 21.75 2.26 -26.18
C ASN A 164 22.01 1.16 -27.21
N THR A 165 22.66 1.52 -28.31
CA THR A 165 22.59 0.78 -29.59
C THR A 165 23.33 -0.56 -29.60
N ASP A 166 24.14 -0.87 -28.59
CA ASP A 166 24.88 -2.14 -28.49
C ASP A 166 24.64 -2.94 -27.20
N HIS A 167 24.21 -2.29 -26.10
CA HIS A 167 23.92 -2.94 -24.81
C HIS A 167 22.80 -2.21 -24.04
N ALA A 168 21.92 -2.98 -23.38
CA ALA A 168 20.91 -2.41 -22.49
C ALA A 168 21.56 -1.90 -21.19
N ARG A 169 21.40 -0.61 -20.88
CA ARG A 169 21.81 -0.04 -19.60
C ARG A 169 20.58 0.13 -18.72
N VAL A 170 20.54 -0.57 -17.59
CA VAL A 170 19.50 -0.43 -16.57
C VAL A 170 20.02 0.47 -15.45
N THR A 171 19.24 1.46 -15.02
CA THR A 171 19.59 2.27 -13.85
C THR A 171 18.81 1.81 -12.62
N ALA A 172 19.48 1.85 -11.46
CA ALA A 172 18.85 1.65 -10.15
C ALA A 172 18.21 2.95 -9.62
N LEU A 173 18.40 4.08 -10.31
CA LEU A 173 17.85 5.36 -9.87
C LEU A 173 16.33 5.41 -10.09
N PRO A 174 15.55 5.93 -9.13
CA PRO A 174 14.11 6.06 -9.25
C PRO A 174 13.74 7.03 -10.39
N VAL A 175 12.77 6.63 -11.19
CA VAL A 175 12.23 7.44 -12.30
C VAL A 175 10.72 7.45 -12.23
N TYR A 176 10.13 8.63 -12.36
CA TYR A 176 8.68 8.77 -12.34
C TYR A 176 8.07 8.15 -13.59
N THR A 177 7.14 7.23 -13.38
CA THR A 177 6.35 6.56 -14.40
C THR A 177 4.90 6.45 -13.92
N MET A 178 3.99 6.03 -14.82
CA MET A 178 2.60 5.75 -14.44
C MET A 178 2.47 4.63 -13.39
N ASN A 179 3.48 3.78 -13.23
CA ASN A 179 3.50 2.77 -12.18
C ASN A 179 3.48 3.37 -10.77
N SER A 180 4.06 4.57 -10.59
CA SER A 180 3.96 5.31 -9.32
C SER A 180 2.51 5.67 -9.01
N VAL A 181 1.76 6.12 -10.03
CA VAL A 181 0.33 6.45 -9.89
C VAL A 181 -0.50 5.20 -9.61
N TYR A 182 -0.25 4.10 -10.33
CA TYR A 182 -0.94 2.83 -10.08
C TYR A 182 -0.67 2.26 -8.67
N ALA A 183 0.58 2.36 -8.19
CA ALA A 183 0.93 1.96 -6.83
C ALA A 183 0.20 2.83 -5.79
N MET A 184 0.13 4.14 -6.01
CA MET A 184 -0.61 5.04 -5.11
C MET A 184 -2.11 4.75 -5.15
N ASN A 185 -2.72 4.52 -6.32
CA ASN A 185 -4.13 4.13 -6.43
C ASN A 185 -4.43 2.84 -5.67
N SER A 186 -3.57 1.83 -5.82
CA SER A 186 -3.70 0.55 -5.12
C SER A 186 -3.62 0.75 -3.61
N ARG A 187 -2.68 1.58 -3.14
CA ARG A 187 -2.54 1.94 -1.72
C ARG A 187 -3.81 2.58 -1.17
N LEU A 188 -4.33 3.61 -1.85
CA LEU A 188 -5.52 4.34 -1.41
C LEU A 188 -6.76 3.45 -1.43
N PHE A 189 -6.93 2.65 -2.48
CA PHE A 189 -8.00 1.66 -2.59
C PHE A 189 -7.97 0.67 -1.41
N LEU A 190 -6.81 0.06 -1.13
CA LEU A 190 -6.67 -0.89 -0.02
C LEU A 190 -6.94 -0.25 1.33
N ALA A 191 -6.51 1.00 1.53
CA ALA A 191 -6.76 1.73 2.75
C ALA A 191 -8.25 1.99 2.99
N ILE A 192 -9.04 2.30 1.94
CA ILE A 192 -10.49 2.43 2.05
C ILE A 192 -11.14 1.09 2.42
N GLN A 193 -10.73 -0.01 1.78
CA GLN A 193 -11.25 -1.35 2.10
C GLN A 193 -10.94 -1.74 3.55
N PHE A 194 -9.70 -1.52 3.99
CA PHE A 194 -9.27 -1.73 5.36
C PHE A 194 -10.05 -0.86 6.35
N SER A 195 -10.23 0.43 6.05
CA SER A 195 -10.93 1.37 6.92
C SER A 195 -12.38 0.96 7.15
N SER A 196 -13.08 0.55 6.09
CA SER A 196 -14.44 0.01 6.19
C SER A 196 -14.52 -1.17 7.16
N TRP A 197 -13.63 -2.17 6.99
CA TRP A 197 -13.55 -3.32 7.88
C TRP A 197 -13.19 -2.92 9.32
N PHE A 198 -12.18 -2.08 9.50
CA PHE A 198 -11.63 -1.75 10.82
C PHE A 198 -12.60 -0.88 11.64
N ILE A 199 -13.31 0.06 11.01
CA ILE A 199 -14.32 0.87 11.68
C ILE A 199 -15.47 -0.01 12.20
N SER A 200 -15.94 -0.97 11.39
CA SER A 200 -16.93 -1.96 11.84
C SER A 200 -16.45 -2.75 13.05
N LYS A 201 -15.15 -3.10 13.10
CA LYS A 201 -14.54 -3.74 14.27
C LYS A 201 -14.42 -2.84 15.48
N LEU A 202 -14.01 -1.58 15.31
CA LEU A 202 -13.95 -0.61 16.41
C LEU A 202 -15.31 -0.46 17.10
N ILE A 203 -16.40 -0.38 16.34
CA ILE A 203 -17.75 -0.31 16.89
C ILE A 203 -18.08 -1.55 17.74
N ARG A 204 -17.68 -2.74 17.29
CA ARG A 204 -17.88 -4.00 18.05
C ARG A 204 -16.97 -4.11 19.27
N TRP A 205 -15.71 -3.69 19.16
CA TRP A 205 -14.72 -3.79 20.24
C TRP A 205 -14.93 -2.74 21.34
N TYR A 206 -15.53 -1.60 20.99
CA TYR A 206 -15.79 -0.48 21.91
C TYR A 206 -17.25 0.01 21.81
N PRO A 207 -18.24 -0.81 22.20
CA PRO A 207 -19.66 -0.53 21.97
C PRO A 207 -20.20 0.72 22.70
N LYS A 208 -19.46 1.24 23.69
CA LYS A 208 -19.83 2.45 24.45
C LYS A 208 -19.24 3.74 23.85
N LYS A 209 -18.41 3.65 22.81
CA LYS A 209 -17.79 4.81 22.17
C LYS A 209 -18.60 5.28 20.98
N ASN A 210 -18.57 6.60 20.78
CA ASN A 210 -19.10 7.22 19.57
C ASN A 210 -18.00 7.21 18.47
N PHE A 211 -18.36 6.69 17.29
CA PHE A 211 -17.53 6.65 16.09
C PHE A 211 -18.15 7.40 14.91
N ASP A 212 -19.14 8.26 15.13
CA ASP A 212 -19.88 8.98 14.08
C ASP A 212 -18.93 9.86 13.25
N LEU A 213 -18.09 10.66 13.91
CA LEU A 213 -17.09 11.48 13.24
C LEU A 213 -16.12 10.64 12.40
N LEU A 214 -15.73 9.45 12.88
CA LEU A 214 -14.83 8.57 12.13
C LEU A 214 -15.52 7.96 10.89
N GLN A 215 -16.81 7.66 11.00
CA GLN A 215 -17.63 7.21 9.90
C GLN A 215 -17.84 8.32 8.86
N GLU A 216 -18.09 9.56 9.29
CA GLU A 216 -18.17 10.73 8.42
C GLU A 216 -16.86 10.94 7.66
N GLN A 217 -15.72 10.89 8.36
CA GLN A 217 -14.39 10.95 7.74
C GLN A 217 -14.19 9.84 6.71
N PHE A 218 -14.64 8.62 7.01
CA PHE A 218 -14.59 7.51 6.06
C PHE A 218 -15.41 7.77 4.80
N VAL A 219 -16.65 8.26 4.94
CA VAL A 219 -17.52 8.59 3.80
C VAL A 219 -16.85 9.65 2.93
N ILE A 220 -16.37 10.75 3.53
CA ILE A 220 -15.69 11.84 2.80
C ILE A 220 -14.46 11.32 2.05
N ALA A 221 -13.62 10.51 2.72
CA ALA A 221 -12.42 9.94 2.08
C ALA A 221 -12.79 9.01 0.92
N ALA A 222 -13.79 8.14 1.10
CA ALA A 222 -14.26 7.22 0.07
C ALA A 222 -14.85 7.96 -1.14
N GLU A 223 -15.67 8.98 -0.91
CA GLU A 223 -16.26 9.81 -1.98
C GLU A 223 -15.19 10.56 -2.77
N THR A 224 -14.16 11.09 -2.09
CA THR A 224 -13.04 11.77 -2.75
C THR A 224 -12.25 10.78 -3.62
N CYS A 225 -11.98 9.56 -3.13
CA CYS A 225 -11.36 8.51 -3.94
C CYS A 225 -12.19 8.10 -5.16
N VAL A 226 -13.52 8.12 -5.04
CA VAL A 226 -14.42 7.88 -6.16
C VAL A 226 -14.36 9.02 -7.17
N ALA A 227 -14.36 10.28 -6.71
CA ALA A 227 -14.24 11.46 -7.58
C ALA A 227 -12.90 11.49 -8.33
N ALA A 228 -11.82 11.07 -7.67
CA ALA A 228 -10.49 10.94 -8.27
C ALA A 228 -10.31 9.70 -9.17
N GLY A 229 -11.35 8.87 -9.35
CA GLY A 229 -11.29 7.68 -10.21
C GLY A 229 -10.44 6.52 -9.64
N ILE A 230 -10.12 6.55 -8.35
CA ILE A 230 -9.37 5.47 -7.66
C ILE A 230 -10.29 4.27 -7.40
N ILE A 231 -11.55 4.55 -7.03
CA ILE A 231 -12.57 3.53 -6.78
C ILE A 231 -13.61 3.59 -7.89
N ASN A 232 -13.80 2.48 -8.60
CA ASN A 232 -14.85 2.37 -9.61
C ASN A 232 -16.22 2.17 -8.94
N LYS A 233 -17.22 3.00 -9.29
CA LYS A 233 -18.62 2.83 -8.84
C LYS A 233 -19.28 1.54 -9.38
N ASN A 234 -18.67 0.84 -10.33
CA ASN A 234 -19.18 -0.39 -10.94
C ASN A 234 -18.04 -1.39 -11.26
N PRO A 235 -17.79 -2.41 -10.42
CA PRO A 235 -16.72 -3.39 -10.66
C PRO A 235 -17.02 -4.39 -11.79
N ALA A 236 -18.25 -4.39 -12.34
CA ALA A 236 -18.75 -5.39 -13.28
C ALA A 236 -18.38 -5.16 -14.77
N LYS A 237 -17.54 -4.18 -15.11
CA LYS A 237 -17.09 -3.93 -16.48
C LYS A 237 -15.59 -3.62 -16.52
N GLY A 238 -14.77 -4.64 -16.30
CA GLY A 238 -13.33 -4.61 -16.50
C GLY A 238 -12.78 -6.02 -16.51
#